data_AF-A0AAV8V6C5-F1
#
_entry.id   AF-A0AAV8V6C5-F1
#
_cell.length_a   1.000
_cell.length_b   1.000
_cell.length_c   1.000
_cell.angle_alpha   90.00
_cell.angle_beta   90.00
_cell.angle_gamma   90.00
#
_symmetry.space_group_name_H-M   'P 1'
#
loop_
_entity.id
_entity.type
_entity.pdbx_description
1 polymer ?
#
loop_
_entity_poly.entity_id
_entity_poly.type
_entity_poly.pdbx_seq_one_letter_code
_entity_poly.pdbx_strand_id
1 'polypeptide(L)' 'MKRNVSDYTSDNYKGLITINDSNKSWVAKWQRIKGCVNGKYAIIVYGVLPAGAIEKMEDEGRDIK' A
#
# COMPACT_ATOMS: atom_id res chain seq x y z
N MET A 1 -16.27 16.24 4.59
CA MET A 1 -15.20 15.58 5.38
C MET A 1 -13.94 15.56 4.53
N LYS A 2 -12.95 16.42 4.80
CA LYS A 2 -11.68 16.44 4.02
C LYS A 2 -10.84 15.23 4.45
N ARG A 3 -10.43 14.39 3.50
CA ARG A 3 -9.44 13.34 3.76
C ARG A 3 -8.09 14.02 3.96
N ASN A 4 -7.49 13.86 5.13
CA ASN A 4 -6.14 14.37 5.37
C ASN A 4 -5.13 13.34 4.86
N VAL A 5 -4.12 13.79 4.10
CA VAL A 5 -3.13 12.90 3.49
C VAL A 5 -2.33 12.15 4.57
N SER A 6 -2.09 12.81 5.71
CA SER A 6 -1.41 12.23 6.87
C SER A 6 -2.11 11.00 7.46
N ASP A 7 -3.42 10.87 7.27
CA ASP A 7 -4.18 9.77 7.89
C ASP A 7 -4.06 8.48 7.08
N TYR A 8 -3.63 8.58 5.82
CA TYR A 8 -3.56 7.47 4.86
C TYR A 8 -2.14 7.26 4.31
N THR A 9 -1.16 8.00 4.80
CA THR A 9 0.25 7.89 4.40
C THR A 9 1.15 8.02 5.62
N SER A 10 2.36 7.48 5.52
CA SER A 10 3.35 7.54 6.60
C SER A 10 4.70 7.96 6.03
N ASP A 11 5.35 8.90 6.70
CA ASP A 11 6.73 9.30 6.45
C ASP A 11 7.73 8.32 7.09
N ASN A 12 7.27 7.47 8.01
CA ASN A 12 8.05 6.43 8.64
C ASN A 12 7.93 5.11 7.85
N TYR A 13 8.88 4.88 6.95
CA TYR A 13 8.98 3.66 6.15
C TYR A 13 10.43 3.22 5.96
N LYS A 14 10.65 1.95 5.62
CA LYS A 14 11.99 1.40 5.38
C LYS A 14 12.06 0.61 4.09
N GLY A 15 13.23 0.73 3.46
CA GLY A 15 13.53 0.13 2.16
C GLY A 15 12.77 0.81 1.04
N LEU A 16 13.46 1.21 -0.02
CA LEU A 16 12.83 1.79 -1.21
C LEU A 16 13.11 0.85 -2.39
N ILE A 17 12.05 0.42 -3.07
CA ILE A 17 12.14 -0.41 -4.28
C ILE A 17 11.52 0.34 -5.45
N THR A 18 12.15 0.25 -6.61
CA THR A 18 11.58 0.75 -7.87
C THR A 18 11.13 -0.45 -8.71
N ILE A 19 9.86 -0.48 -9.08
CA ILE A 19 9.24 -1.54 -9.88
C ILE A 19 8.96 -1.01 -11.28
N ASN A 20 9.63 -1.60 -12.28
CA ASN A 20 9.48 -1.22 -13.69
C ASN A 20 8.41 -2.04 -14.43
N ASP A 21 8.11 -3.26 -13.96
CA ASP A 21 7.01 -4.09 -14.47
C ASP A 21 6.42 -4.89 -13.30
N SER A 22 5.33 -4.39 -12.72
CA SER A 22 4.67 -5.02 -11.57
C SER A 22 4.05 -6.37 -11.90
N ASN A 23 3.71 -6.63 -13.17
CA ASN A 23 3.05 -7.87 -13.58
C ASN A 23 4.03 -9.03 -13.74
N LYS A 24 5.30 -8.75 -14.07
CA LYS A 24 6.35 -9.76 -14.27
C LYS A 24 7.33 -9.88 -13.11
N SER A 25 7.48 -8.85 -12.29
CA SER A 25 8.45 -8.84 -11.19
C SER A 25 8.11 -9.83 -10.08
N TRP A 26 9.03 -10.74 -9.78
CA TRP A 26 8.93 -11.61 -8.59
C TRP A 26 8.90 -10.78 -7.30
N VAL A 27 9.69 -9.71 -7.21
CA VAL A 27 9.69 -8.80 -6.06
C VAL A 27 8.32 -8.14 -5.89
N ALA A 28 7.66 -7.73 -6.97
CA ALA A 28 6.31 -7.16 -6.89
C ALA A 28 5.28 -8.17 -6.39
N LYS A 29 5.38 -9.44 -6.84
CA LYS A 29 4.54 -10.53 -6.34
C LYS A 29 4.78 -10.76 -4.84
N TRP A 30 6.04 -10.85 -4.41
CA TRP A 30 6.39 -11.06 -3.00
C TRP A 30 5.88 -9.91 -2.12
N GLN A 31 6.00 -8.68 -2.60
CA GLN A 31 5.53 -7.48 -1.92
C GLN A 31 4.02 -7.22 -2.07
N ARG A 32 3.26 -8.16 -2.65
CA ARG A 32 1.80 -8.05 -2.87
C ARG A 32 1.36 -6.80 -3.65
N ILE A 33 2.25 -6.25 -4.48
CA ILE A 33 1.98 -5.08 -5.34
C ILE A 33 1.96 -5.45 -6.83
N LYS A 34 1.76 -6.74 -7.15
CA LYS A 34 1.56 -7.20 -8.53
C LYS A 34 0.29 -6.57 -9.10
N GLY A 35 0.38 -5.96 -10.28
CA GLY A 35 -0.74 -5.27 -10.92
C GLY A 35 -0.94 -3.83 -10.47
N CYS A 36 -0.22 -3.38 -9.44
CA CYS A 36 -0.14 -1.95 -9.12
C CYS A 36 0.65 -1.18 -10.19
N VAL A 37 0.52 0.14 -10.19
CA VAL A 37 1.21 1.03 -11.14
C VAL A 37 2.73 0.94 -10.96
N ASN A 38 3.49 0.94 -12.05
CA ASN A 38 4.95 0.96 -11.97
C ASN A 38 5.44 2.24 -11.26
N GLY A 39 6.42 2.10 -10.37
CA GLY A 39 6.85 3.22 -9.55
C GLY A 39 7.68 2.83 -8.33
N LYS A 40 7.76 3.75 -7.38
CA LYS A 40 8.52 3.58 -6.13
C LYS A 40 7.59 3.11 -5.02
N TYR A 41 8.03 2.09 -4.30
CA TYR A 41 7.33 1.49 -3.17
C TYR A 41 8.26 1.34 -1.97
N ALA A 42 7.68 1.32 -0.77
CA ALA A 42 8.41 0.97 0.45
C ALA A 42 8.41 -0.55 0.67
N ILE A 43 9.42 -1.08 1.36
CA ILE A 43 9.40 -2.47 1.80
C ILE A 43 8.53 -2.64 3.04
N ILE A 44 8.66 -1.71 3.99
CA ILE A 44 7.92 -1.67 5.25
C ILE A 44 7.36 -0.26 5.42
N VAL A 45 6.08 -0.14 5.76
CA VAL A 45 5.44 1.13 6.14
C VAL A 45 4.96 1.00 7.58
N TYR A 46 5.35 1.93 8.45
CA TYR A 46 4.91 1.93 9.84
C TYR A 46 3.67 2.81 10.01
N GLY A 47 2.64 2.26 10.65
CA GLY A 47 1.36 2.94 10.87
C GLY A 47 0.18 2.01 10.64
N VAL A 48 -1.01 2.46 11.00
CA VAL A 48 -2.27 1.73 10.80
C VAL A 48 -3.26 2.70 10.18
N LEU A 49 -4.05 2.22 9.21
CA LEU A 49 -5.13 3.02 8.64
C LEU A 49 -6.22 3.28 9.69
N PRO A 50 -6.98 4.39 9.59
CA PRO A 50 -8.10 4.65 10.48
C PRO A 50 -9.14 3.53 10.43
N ALA A 51 -9.73 3.17 11.58
CA ALA A 51 -10.70 2.06 11.69
C ALA A 51 -11.86 2.17 10.68
N GLY A 52 -12.46 3.36 10.53
CA GLY A 52 -13.55 3.55 9.56
C GLY A 52 -13.13 3.41 8.09
N ALA A 53 -11.83 3.53 7.77
CA ALA A 53 -11.32 3.24 6.44
C ALA A 53 -11.15 1.74 6.23
N ILE A 54 -10.70 1.02 7.26
CA ILE A 54 -10.59 -0.44 7.29
C ILE A 54 -11.97 -1.07 7.07
N GLU A 55 -12.95 -0.72 7.90
CA GLU A 55 -14.33 -1.24 7.82
C GLU A 55 -14.91 -1.04 6.41
N LYS A 56 -14.74 0.17 5.85
CA LYS A 56 -15.21 0.46 4.50
C LYS A 56 -14.54 -0.41 3.43
N MET A 57 -13.24 -0.71 3.57
CA MET A 57 -12.53 -1.56 2.61
C MET A 57 -12.98 -3.01 2.71
N GLU A 58 -13.22 -3.50 3.92
CA GLU A 58 -13.78 -4.83 4.17
C GLU A 58 -15.19 -4.97 3.57
N ASP A 59 -16.05 -3.97 3.76
CA ASP A 59 -17.39 -3.92 3.15
C ASP A 59 -17.36 -3.95 1.61
N GLU A 60 -16.31 -3.38 1.01
CA GLU A 60 -16.06 -3.41 -0.44
C GLU A 60 -15.39 -4.71 -0.91
N GLY A 61 -15.19 -5.69 -0.01
CA GLY A 61 -14.57 -6.98 -0.30
C GLY A 61 -13.06 -6.91 -0.52
N ARG A 62 -12.40 -5.85 -0.03
CA ARG A 62 -10.95 -5.68 -0.14
C ARG A 62 -10.25 -6.15 1.13
N ASP A 63 -9.46 -7.21 1.00
CA ASP A 63 -8.65 -7.74 2.10
C ASP A 63 -7.52 -6.76 2.48
N ILE A 64 -7.45 -6.44 3.77
CA ILE A 64 -6.35 -5.72 4.42
C ILE A 64 -5.46 -6.72 5.17
N LYS A 65 -4.58 -7.40 4.43
CA LYS A 65 -3.60 -8.35 4.99
C LYS A 65 -2.19 -8.08 4.52
#